data_AF-D0LFH3-F1
#
_entry.id   AF-D0LFH3-F1
#
_cell.length_a   1.000
_cell.length_b   1.000
_cell.length_c   1.000
_cell.angle_alpha   90.00
_cell.angle_beta   90.00
_cell.angle_gamma   90.00
#
_symmetry.space_group_name_H-M   'P 1'
#
loop_
_entity.id
_entity.type
_entity.pdbx_description
1 polymer ?
#
loop_
_entity_poly.entity_id
_entity_poly.type
_entity_poly.pdbx_seq_one_letter_code
_entity_poly.pdbx_strand_id
1 'polypeptide(L)'
;MSIALTALFPDGLVPDREWVLGQSIRFDPAAVRARLPDAAMWPDELDSVPAGSGRYRLVSRRDVFEVATRAVHDGSPTAAAQLHVACVVWGTSPGLTMVRALRPLSQPDAADKLAKALAVVRSEGPVSAYRALSGRNRLKITGLAAGFFTKFLYFGGYDANALMGRPLIYDSRVVDSLRRMTTDAWEIDGPADMYGRYLDLAADWAHDFNTTPDVIERALFGR
;
A
#
# COMPACT_ATOMS: atom_id res chain seq x y z
N MET A 1 -20.53 -7.36 -9.26
CA MET A 1 -21.65 -7.37 -8.27
C MET A 1 -21.98 -5.92 -7.94
N SER A 2 -23.23 -5.47 -8.13
CA SER A 2 -23.60 -4.07 -7.85
C SER A 2 -23.78 -3.83 -6.36
N ILE A 3 -23.28 -2.69 -5.85
CA ILE A 3 -23.44 -2.25 -4.46
C ILE A 3 -24.16 -0.90 -4.43
N ALA A 4 -24.96 -0.65 -3.39
CA ALA A 4 -25.58 0.66 -3.23
C ALA A 4 -24.52 1.73 -2.93
N LEU A 5 -24.60 2.88 -3.60
CA LEU A 5 -23.68 4.01 -3.39
C LEU A 5 -23.53 4.38 -1.90
N THR A 6 -24.65 4.42 -1.17
CA THR A 6 -24.69 4.80 0.25
C THR A 6 -23.97 3.82 1.17
N ALA A 7 -23.77 2.57 0.75
CA ALA A 7 -23.00 1.59 1.50
C ALA A 7 -21.52 1.97 1.56
N LEU A 8 -20.97 2.57 0.49
CA LEU A 8 -19.58 3.03 0.41
C LEU A 8 -19.43 4.52 0.75
N PHE A 9 -20.40 5.35 0.42
CA PHE A 9 -20.41 6.80 0.67
C PHE A 9 -21.69 7.20 1.41
N PRO A 10 -21.69 7.34 2.76
CA PRO A 10 -22.93 7.46 3.53
C PRO A 10 -23.72 8.72 3.17
N ASP A 11 -23.01 9.79 2.78
CA ASP A 11 -23.58 11.08 2.41
C ASP A 11 -24.08 11.10 0.95
N GLY A 12 -23.98 9.98 0.22
CA GLY A 12 -24.39 9.86 -1.18
C GLY A 12 -23.51 10.60 -2.18
N LEU A 13 -22.39 11.18 -1.73
CA LEU A 13 -21.44 11.91 -2.58
C LEU A 13 -20.14 11.12 -2.73
N VAL A 14 -19.72 10.91 -3.97
CA VAL A 14 -18.43 10.29 -4.31
C VAL A 14 -17.35 11.37 -4.25
N PRO A 15 -16.35 11.27 -3.35
CA PRO A 15 -15.25 12.21 -3.31
C PRO A 15 -14.39 12.12 -4.57
N ASP A 16 -13.71 13.22 -4.89
CA ASP A 16 -12.65 13.19 -5.90
C ASP A 16 -11.42 12.38 -5.43
N ARG A 17 -10.48 12.16 -6.35
CA ARG A 17 -9.23 11.47 -6.01
C ARG A 17 -8.31 12.29 -5.10
N GLU A 18 -8.50 13.61 -4.99
CA GLU A 18 -7.73 14.44 -4.04
C GLU A 18 -8.06 14.07 -2.60
N TRP A 19 -9.31 13.66 -2.32
CA TRP A 19 -9.65 13.04 -1.04
C TRP A 19 -8.64 11.95 -0.73
N VAL A 20 -8.44 10.97 -1.63
CA VAL A 20 -7.50 9.84 -1.50
C VAL A 20 -6.06 10.31 -1.28
N LEU A 21 -5.54 11.17 -2.15
CA LEU A 21 -4.14 11.62 -2.12
C LEU A 21 -3.81 12.42 -0.85
N GLY A 22 -4.77 13.15 -0.31
CA GLY A 22 -4.63 13.91 0.93
C GLY A 22 -4.63 13.06 2.21
N GLN A 23 -4.77 11.72 2.15
CA GLN A 23 -4.77 10.87 3.35
C GLN A 23 -3.47 11.03 4.12
N SER A 24 -3.51 11.68 5.28
CA SER A 24 -2.31 12.02 6.03
C SER A 24 -2.27 11.35 7.40
N ILE A 25 -1.08 10.88 7.79
CA ILE A 25 -0.81 10.24 9.07
C ILE A 25 0.41 10.92 9.72
N ARG A 26 0.40 11.00 11.05
CA ARG A 26 1.51 11.52 11.84
C ARG A 26 2.54 10.44 12.15
N PHE A 27 3.82 10.77 12.05
CA PHE A 27 4.92 9.87 12.42
C PHE A 27 6.05 10.64 13.10
N ASP A 28 6.90 9.92 13.83
CA ASP A 28 8.11 10.46 14.50
C ASP A 28 9.34 9.99 13.71
N PRO A 29 10.03 10.89 12.97
CA PRO A 29 11.18 10.51 12.15
C PRO A 29 12.29 9.83 12.94
N ALA A 30 12.59 10.34 14.15
CA ALA A 30 13.66 9.79 14.99
C ALA A 30 13.31 8.37 15.45
N ALA A 31 12.05 8.13 15.80
CA ALA A 31 11.59 6.79 16.19
C ALA A 31 11.69 5.78 15.04
N VAL A 32 11.42 6.19 13.80
CA VAL A 32 11.52 5.31 12.62
C VAL A 32 12.98 5.03 12.29
N ARG A 33 13.82 6.08 12.18
CA ARG A 33 15.25 5.96 11.86
C ARG A 33 15.99 5.04 12.83
N ALA A 34 15.69 5.13 14.13
CA ALA A 34 16.30 4.28 15.15
C ALA A 34 15.98 2.78 15.01
N ARG A 35 15.04 2.41 14.14
CA ARG A 35 14.62 1.01 13.88
C ARG A 35 15.05 0.49 12.52
N LEU A 36 15.65 1.34 11.68
CA LEU A 36 16.15 0.90 10.38
C LEU A 36 17.45 0.09 10.57
N PRO A 37 17.62 -1.02 9.84
CA PRO A 37 18.86 -1.80 9.90
C PRO A 37 20.03 -1.08 9.22
N ASP A 38 19.73 -0.15 8.31
CA ASP A 38 20.69 0.71 7.61
C ASP A 38 20.10 2.11 7.47
N ALA A 39 20.91 3.13 7.77
CA ALA A 39 20.52 4.54 7.64
C ALA A 39 20.18 4.93 6.19
N ALA A 40 20.80 4.27 5.20
CA ALA A 40 20.52 4.49 3.78
C ALA A 40 19.09 4.08 3.38
N MET A 41 18.38 3.28 4.18
CA MET A 41 16.99 2.92 3.93
C MET A 41 16.00 4.04 4.27
N TRP A 42 16.48 5.17 4.81
CA TRP A 42 15.64 6.35 4.98
C TRP A 42 15.38 7.05 3.64
N PRO A 43 14.11 7.33 3.27
CA PRO A 43 13.79 8.19 2.13
C PRO A 43 13.88 9.67 2.50
N ASP A 44 14.75 10.42 1.82
CA ASP A 44 14.99 11.85 2.07
C ASP A 44 13.74 12.72 1.88
N GLU A 45 12.78 12.29 1.05
CA GLU A 45 11.51 12.99 0.86
C GLU A 45 10.75 13.17 2.19
N LEU A 46 10.89 12.23 3.13
CA LEU A 46 10.24 12.29 4.44
C LEU A 46 10.81 13.37 5.37
N ASP A 47 11.96 13.97 5.06
CA ASP A 47 12.47 15.12 5.80
C ASP A 47 11.82 16.44 5.35
N SER A 48 11.29 16.46 4.13
CA SER A 48 10.68 17.63 3.48
C SER A 48 9.18 17.76 3.76
N VAL A 49 8.55 16.72 4.29
CA VAL A 49 7.10 16.73 4.56
C VAL A 49 6.75 17.73 5.69
N PRO A 50 5.51 18.27 5.69
CA PRO A 50 5.09 19.28 6.64
C PRO A 50 5.34 18.91 8.11
N ALA A 51 5.73 19.92 8.90
CA ALA A 51 5.81 19.78 10.34
C ALA A 51 4.42 19.47 10.93
N GLY A 52 4.35 18.49 11.82
CA GLY A 52 3.19 18.24 12.68
C GLY A 52 3.37 18.92 14.03
N SER A 53 2.65 18.43 15.05
CA SER A 53 2.81 18.91 16.42
C SER A 53 4.07 18.35 17.08
N GLY A 54 4.91 19.24 17.63
CA GLY A 54 6.13 18.86 18.36
C GLY A 54 7.11 18.07 17.50
N ARG A 55 7.43 16.84 17.92
CA ARG A 55 8.38 15.95 17.23
C ARG A 55 7.80 15.23 16.00
N TYR A 56 6.50 15.36 15.76
CA TYR A 56 5.83 14.63 14.69
C TYR A 56 5.88 15.38 13.36
N ARG A 57 5.89 14.63 12.27
CA ARG A 57 5.71 15.09 10.88
C ARG A 57 4.41 14.50 10.33
N LEU A 58 3.86 15.11 9.28
CA LEU A 58 2.67 14.60 8.57
C LEU A 58 3.09 14.07 7.21
N VAL A 59 2.82 12.79 6.94
CA VAL A 59 3.02 12.16 5.64
C VAL A 59 1.67 11.88 5.01
N SER A 60 1.48 12.34 3.78
CA SER A 60 0.29 12.09 2.96
C SER A 60 0.50 10.91 2.02
N ARG A 61 -0.60 10.44 1.41
CA ARG A 61 -0.54 9.41 0.35
C ARG A 61 0.22 9.95 -0.87
N ARG A 62 0.12 11.26 -1.15
CA ARG A 62 0.90 11.96 -2.19
C ARG A 62 2.42 11.88 -1.93
N ASP A 63 2.86 12.15 -0.71
CA ASP A 63 4.30 12.13 -0.37
C ASP A 63 4.91 10.73 -0.59
N VAL A 64 4.15 9.66 -0.32
CA VAL A 64 4.61 8.29 -0.57
C VAL A 64 4.68 7.98 -2.08
N PHE A 65 3.80 8.56 -2.89
CA PHE A 65 3.91 8.47 -4.36
C PHE A 65 5.14 9.21 -4.90
N GLU A 66 5.59 10.28 -4.27
CA GLU A 66 6.84 10.95 -4.63
C GLU A 66 8.04 10.03 -4.38
N VAL A 67 8.11 9.39 -3.21
CA VAL A 67 9.12 8.35 -2.90
C VAL A 67 9.05 7.21 -3.91
N ALA A 68 7.84 6.76 -4.26
CA ALA A 68 7.65 5.68 -5.22
C ALA A 68 8.14 6.06 -6.62
N THR A 69 7.88 7.29 -7.06
CA THR A 69 8.32 7.81 -8.35
C THR A 69 9.85 7.75 -8.46
N ARG A 70 10.56 8.21 -7.42
CA ARG A 70 12.03 8.09 -7.36
C ARG A 70 12.47 6.63 -7.34
N ALA A 71 11.86 5.81 -6.47
CA ALA A 71 12.26 4.41 -6.33
C ALA A 71 12.08 3.60 -7.62
N VAL A 72 11.03 3.89 -8.40
CA VAL A 72 10.79 3.29 -9.72
C VAL A 72 11.83 3.74 -10.73
N HIS A 73 12.18 5.03 -10.74
CA HIS A 73 13.18 5.57 -11.66
C HIS A 73 14.59 5.01 -11.36
N ASP A 74 14.95 4.93 -10.08
CA ASP A 74 16.25 4.43 -9.63
C ASP A 74 16.38 2.90 -9.80
N GLY A 75 15.35 2.14 -9.40
CA GLY A 75 15.29 0.69 -9.58
C GLY A 75 16.23 -0.12 -8.68
N SER A 76 17.00 0.51 -7.78
CA SER A 76 17.91 -0.21 -6.89
C SER A 76 17.18 -0.90 -5.71
N PRO A 77 17.81 -1.93 -5.11
CA PRO A 77 17.37 -2.52 -3.84
C PRO A 77 17.17 -1.48 -2.72
N THR A 78 18.08 -0.51 -2.59
CA THR A 78 17.99 0.54 -1.57
C THR A 78 16.76 1.41 -1.78
N ALA A 79 16.48 1.83 -3.02
CA ALA A 79 15.32 2.65 -3.30
C ALA A 79 13.99 1.89 -3.08
N ALA A 80 13.96 0.59 -3.38
CA ALA A 80 12.82 -0.26 -3.03
C ALA A 80 12.64 -0.40 -1.50
N ALA A 81 13.72 -0.53 -0.73
CA ALA A 81 13.66 -0.52 0.73
C ALA A 81 13.13 0.82 1.27
N GLN A 82 13.59 1.95 0.72
CA GLN A 82 13.11 3.30 1.06
C GLN A 82 11.61 3.47 0.77
N LEU A 83 11.10 2.94 -0.35
CA LEU A 83 9.67 2.91 -0.63
C LEU A 83 8.90 2.08 0.40
N HIS A 84 9.41 0.91 0.80
CA HIS A 84 8.78 0.13 1.87
C HIS A 84 8.77 0.90 3.20
N VAL A 85 9.86 1.60 3.55
CA VAL A 85 9.89 2.47 4.73
C VAL A 85 8.81 3.54 4.66
N ALA A 86 8.64 4.23 3.53
CA ALA A 86 7.58 5.21 3.34
C ALA A 86 6.18 4.59 3.49
N CYS A 87 5.96 3.38 2.95
CA CYS A 87 4.72 2.63 3.12
C CYS A 87 4.42 2.32 4.59
N VAL A 88 5.45 1.98 5.38
CA VAL A 88 5.29 1.74 6.82
C VAL A 88 5.03 3.04 7.57
N VAL A 89 5.78 4.10 7.29
CA VAL A 89 5.62 5.42 7.91
C VAL A 89 4.22 5.96 7.72
N TRP A 90 3.68 5.86 6.51
CA TRP A 90 2.30 6.24 6.23
C TRP A 90 1.28 5.22 6.77
N GLY A 91 1.55 3.93 6.66
CA GLY A 91 0.58 2.86 6.96
C GLY A 91 0.37 2.51 8.43
N THR A 92 1.13 3.08 9.38
CA THR A 92 0.96 2.77 10.80
C THR A 92 1.34 3.92 11.73
N SER A 93 0.62 4.00 12.84
CA SER A 93 1.05 4.80 13.99
C SER A 93 2.33 4.22 14.63
N PRO A 94 3.10 5.05 15.37
CA PRO A 94 4.21 4.56 16.18
C PRO A 94 3.79 3.43 17.12
N GLY A 95 4.57 2.36 17.20
CA GLY A 95 4.30 1.24 18.11
C GLY A 95 4.76 -0.11 17.57
N LEU A 96 4.18 -1.18 18.12
CA LEU A 96 4.55 -2.56 17.81
C LEU A 96 4.30 -2.92 16.35
N THR A 97 3.23 -2.42 15.74
CA THR A 97 2.92 -2.65 14.32
C THR A 97 4.02 -2.09 13.41
N MET A 98 4.48 -0.87 13.67
CA MET A 98 5.62 -0.27 12.95
C MET A 98 6.90 -1.10 13.10
N VAL A 99 7.21 -1.55 14.33
CA VAL A 99 8.37 -2.42 14.56
C VAL A 99 8.26 -3.71 13.74
N ARG A 100 7.09 -4.37 13.76
CA ARG A 100 6.85 -5.60 13.01
C ARG A 100 6.92 -5.39 11.49
N ALA A 101 6.53 -4.22 10.99
CA ALA A 101 6.55 -3.90 9.57
C ALA A 101 7.93 -3.48 9.04
N LEU A 102 8.80 -2.93 9.89
CA LEU A 102 10.20 -2.62 9.54
C LEU A 102 11.14 -3.81 9.71
N ARG A 103 10.87 -4.71 10.68
CA ARG A 103 11.71 -5.89 10.97
C ARG A 103 12.08 -6.74 9.74
N PRO A 104 11.20 -6.94 8.73
CA PRO A 104 11.55 -7.68 7.53
C PRO A 104 12.77 -7.15 6.80
N LEU A 105 13.07 -5.83 6.87
CA LEU A 105 14.22 -5.21 6.22
C LEU A 105 15.57 -5.68 6.77
N SER A 106 15.63 -6.26 7.97
CA SER A 106 16.86 -6.82 8.52
C SER A 106 17.27 -8.15 7.87
N GLN A 107 16.44 -8.73 7.00
CA GLN A 107 16.81 -9.92 6.23
C GLN A 107 17.77 -9.51 5.09
N PRO A 108 18.87 -10.26 4.86
CA PRO A 108 19.89 -9.87 3.87
C PRO A 108 19.36 -9.65 2.45
N ASP A 109 18.30 -10.37 2.04
CA ASP A 109 17.74 -10.34 0.69
C ASP A 109 16.42 -9.55 0.59
N ALA A 110 15.99 -8.87 1.66
CA ALA A 110 14.71 -8.17 1.68
C ALA A 110 14.64 -7.04 0.64
N ALA A 111 15.69 -6.21 0.56
CA ALA A 111 15.78 -5.11 -0.39
C ALA A 111 15.75 -5.61 -1.85
N ASP A 112 16.52 -6.67 -2.15
CA ASP A 112 16.53 -7.30 -3.47
C ASP A 112 15.17 -7.90 -3.85
N LYS A 113 14.49 -8.54 -2.90
CA LYS A 113 13.15 -9.09 -3.12
C LYS A 113 12.11 -7.99 -3.35
N LEU A 114 12.20 -6.88 -2.61
CA LEU A 114 11.35 -5.71 -2.83
C LEU A 114 11.57 -5.09 -4.22
N ALA A 115 12.83 -4.92 -4.64
CA ALA A 115 13.14 -4.42 -5.98
C ALA A 115 12.60 -5.36 -7.09
N LYS A 116 12.77 -6.68 -6.92
CA LYS A 116 12.18 -7.66 -7.84
C LYS A 116 10.66 -7.61 -7.83
N ALA A 117 10.01 -7.43 -6.69
CA ALA A 117 8.57 -7.30 -6.61
C ALA A 117 8.06 -6.02 -7.29
N LEU A 118 8.82 -4.92 -7.17
CA LEU A 118 8.56 -3.67 -7.88
C LEU A 118 8.68 -3.85 -9.40
N ALA A 119 9.66 -4.60 -9.88
CA ALA A 119 9.75 -4.94 -11.30
C ALA A 119 8.54 -5.79 -11.76
N VAL A 120 8.14 -6.79 -10.97
CA VAL A 120 7.01 -7.68 -11.30
C VAL A 120 5.70 -6.91 -11.35
N VAL A 121 5.39 -6.04 -10.37
CA VAL A 121 4.11 -5.29 -10.38
C VAL A 121 3.98 -4.40 -11.61
N ARG A 122 5.10 -3.88 -12.11
CA ARG A 122 5.13 -2.98 -13.26
C ARG A 122 5.12 -3.69 -14.62
N SER A 123 5.60 -4.94 -14.69
CA SER A 123 5.76 -5.68 -15.95
C SER A 123 4.75 -6.83 -16.13
N GLU A 124 4.33 -7.46 -15.03
CA GLU A 124 3.44 -8.62 -15.01
C GLU A 124 2.11 -8.35 -14.30
N GLY A 125 1.97 -7.18 -13.68
CA GLY A 125 0.75 -6.72 -13.01
C GLY A 125 0.63 -7.11 -11.52
N PRO A 126 -0.40 -6.59 -10.84
CA PRO A 126 -0.53 -6.67 -9.38
C PRO A 126 -0.77 -8.08 -8.83
N VAL A 127 -1.52 -8.91 -9.54
CA VAL A 127 -1.80 -10.30 -9.11
C VAL A 127 -0.53 -11.15 -9.15
N SER A 128 0.30 -10.99 -10.17
CA SER A 128 1.59 -11.68 -10.30
C SER A 128 2.56 -11.28 -9.18
N ALA A 129 2.61 -9.98 -8.86
CA ALA A 129 3.44 -9.46 -7.79
C ALA A 129 2.96 -9.93 -6.40
N TYR A 130 1.64 -9.90 -6.16
CA TYR A 130 1.04 -10.45 -4.94
C TYR A 130 1.42 -11.92 -4.78
N ARG A 131 1.24 -12.74 -5.82
CA ARG A 131 1.58 -14.16 -5.80
C ARG A 131 3.06 -14.37 -5.47
N ALA A 132 3.96 -13.58 -6.06
CA ALA A 132 5.40 -13.71 -5.83
C ALA A 132 5.81 -13.42 -4.38
N LEU A 133 5.13 -12.50 -3.69
CA LEU A 133 5.38 -12.09 -2.31
C LEU A 133 4.69 -12.98 -1.26
N SER A 134 3.60 -13.65 -1.64
CA SER A 134 2.76 -14.45 -0.74
C SER A 134 3.20 -15.91 -0.60
N GLY A 135 2.69 -16.60 0.43
CA GLY A 135 2.81 -18.06 0.55
C GLY A 135 4.24 -18.55 0.77
N ARG A 136 4.72 -19.49 -0.06
CA ARG A 136 6.11 -20.00 -0.07
C ARG A 136 6.83 -19.64 -1.39
N ASN A 137 6.44 -18.54 -2.02
CA ASN A 137 6.93 -18.15 -3.35
C ASN A 137 8.31 -17.46 -3.31
N ARG A 138 8.89 -17.31 -4.51
CA ARG A 138 10.28 -16.88 -4.74
C ARG A 138 10.66 -15.53 -4.14
N LEU A 139 9.72 -14.59 -3.96
CA LEU A 139 10.00 -13.26 -3.39
C LEU A 139 9.48 -13.12 -1.96
N LYS A 140 9.08 -14.22 -1.30
CA LYS A 140 8.61 -14.16 0.08
C LYS A 140 9.67 -13.53 1.00
N ILE A 141 9.23 -12.54 1.76
CA ILE A 141 10.01 -11.94 2.86
C ILE A 141 9.34 -12.36 4.17
N THR A 142 10.07 -13.04 5.05
CA THR A 142 9.49 -13.57 6.29
C THR A 142 9.04 -12.43 7.20
N GLY A 143 7.82 -12.51 7.72
CA GLY A 143 7.25 -11.50 8.60
C GLY A 143 6.68 -10.25 7.91
N LEU A 144 6.76 -10.16 6.57
CA LEU A 144 6.10 -9.09 5.81
C LEU A 144 4.65 -9.47 5.51
N ALA A 145 3.70 -8.83 6.18
CA ALA A 145 2.26 -9.09 6.02
C ALA A 145 1.70 -8.49 4.72
N ALA A 146 0.60 -9.05 4.18
CA ALA A 146 -0.01 -8.58 2.94
C ALA A 146 -0.50 -7.14 3.02
N GLY A 147 -1.00 -6.72 4.18
CA GLY A 147 -1.40 -5.33 4.39
C GLY A 147 -0.27 -4.32 4.18
N PHE A 148 1.00 -4.71 4.31
CA PHE A 148 2.15 -3.84 4.04
C PHE A 148 2.72 -4.03 2.65
N PHE A 149 2.89 -5.26 2.17
CA PHE A 149 3.42 -5.42 0.81
C PHE A 149 2.41 -4.94 -0.24
N THR A 150 1.10 -5.00 0.00
CA THR A 150 0.12 -4.41 -0.95
C THR A 150 0.14 -2.88 -0.96
N LYS A 151 0.56 -2.22 0.13
CA LYS A 151 0.88 -0.78 0.11
C LYS A 151 2.08 -0.53 -0.80
N PHE A 152 3.14 -1.32 -0.66
CA PHE A 152 4.30 -1.26 -1.54
C PHE A 152 3.93 -1.47 -3.03
N LEU A 153 3.09 -2.47 -3.34
CA LEU A 153 2.58 -2.69 -4.70
C LEU A 153 1.72 -1.54 -5.20
N TYR A 154 0.82 -1.01 -4.36
CA TYR A 154 -0.02 0.15 -4.67
C TYR A 154 0.85 1.32 -5.11
N PHE A 155 1.74 1.81 -4.25
CA PHE A 155 2.53 3.00 -4.57
C PHE A 155 3.49 2.79 -5.74
N GLY A 156 4.15 1.63 -5.83
CA GLY A 156 5.12 1.35 -6.88
C GLY A 156 4.54 1.00 -8.26
N GLY A 157 3.28 0.55 -8.29
CA GLY A 157 2.65 0.00 -9.49
C GLY A 157 1.39 0.72 -9.98
N TYR A 158 0.83 1.68 -9.23
CA TYR A 158 -0.50 2.26 -9.52
C TYR A 158 -0.66 2.79 -10.96
N ASP A 159 0.38 3.45 -11.50
CA ASP A 159 0.40 4.05 -12.85
C ASP A 159 1.35 3.32 -13.81
N ALA A 160 1.67 2.05 -13.56
CA ALA A 160 2.66 1.33 -14.37
C ALA A 160 2.17 1.01 -15.79
N ASN A 161 0.92 0.56 -15.94
CA ASN A 161 0.33 0.23 -17.23
C ASN A 161 -1.20 0.33 -17.15
N ALA A 162 -1.80 1.18 -17.99
CA ALA A 162 -3.25 1.36 -18.04
C ALA A 162 -4.02 0.12 -18.52
N LEU A 163 -3.35 -0.81 -19.20
CA LEU A 163 -3.93 -2.09 -19.65
C LEU A 163 -3.91 -3.18 -18.57
N MET A 164 -3.22 -2.95 -17.45
CA MET A 164 -3.20 -3.86 -16.31
C MET A 164 -4.10 -3.31 -15.21
N GLY A 165 -4.67 -4.21 -14.39
CA GLY A 165 -5.38 -3.80 -13.18
C GLY A 165 -4.48 -2.94 -12.29
N ARG A 166 -5.06 -1.89 -11.67
CA ARG A 166 -4.31 -1.05 -10.74
C ARG A 166 -4.13 -1.80 -9.42
N PRO A 167 -2.91 -1.94 -8.88
CA PRO A 167 -2.75 -2.47 -7.52
C PRO A 167 -3.54 -1.60 -6.54
N LEU A 168 -4.19 -2.22 -5.58
CA LEU A 168 -4.87 -1.56 -4.46
C LEU A 168 -4.39 -2.17 -3.15
N ILE A 169 -4.55 -1.41 -2.06
CA ILE A 169 -4.21 -1.87 -0.72
C ILE A 169 -5.23 -2.93 -0.28
N TYR A 170 -4.73 -4.06 0.22
CA TYR A 170 -5.54 -5.17 0.74
C TYR A 170 -5.07 -5.48 2.16
N ASP A 171 -5.56 -4.68 3.12
CA ASP A 171 -5.29 -4.85 4.54
C ASP A 171 -6.52 -5.33 5.31
N SER A 172 -6.36 -5.57 6.61
CA SER A 172 -7.43 -6.14 7.42
C SER A 172 -8.69 -5.29 7.45
N ARG A 173 -8.58 -3.95 7.35
CA ARG A 173 -9.76 -3.09 7.33
C ARG A 173 -10.53 -3.29 6.04
N VAL A 174 -9.85 -3.24 4.90
CA VAL A 174 -10.47 -3.52 3.59
C VAL A 174 -11.13 -4.90 3.60
N VAL A 175 -10.46 -5.93 4.11
CA VAL A 175 -11.02 -7.30 4.24
C VAL A 175 -12.27 -7.31 5.11
N ASP A 176 -12.26 -6.67 6.28
CA ASP A 176 -13.40 -6.62 7.19
C ASP A 176 -14.60 -5.87 6.59
N SER A 177 -14.36 -4.83 5.78
CA SER A 177 -15.42 -4.13 5.07
C SER A 177 -15.98 -4.99 3.93
N LEU A 178 -15.13 -5.69 3.16
CA LEU A 178 -15.57 -6.64 2.13
C LEU A 178 -16.43 -7.76 2.73
N ARG A 179 -16.08 -8.30 3.89
CA ARG A 179 -16.90 -9.30 4.63
C ARG A 179 -18.28 -8.78 5.02
N ARG A 180 -18.38 -7.48 5.31
CA ARG A 180 -19.64 -6.83 5.71
C ARG A 180 -20.52 -6.47 4.52
N MET A 181 -19.91 -6.18 3.38
CA MET A 181 -20.58 -5.65 2.19
C MET A 181 -20.88 -6.69 1.10
N THR A 182 -20.28 -7.87 1.20
CA THR A 182 -20.40 -8.92 0.19
C THR A 182 -20.73 -10.26 0.84
N THR A 183 -21.17 -11.24 0.05
CA THR A 183 -21.45 -12.60 0.54
C THR A 183 -20.25 -13.53 0.49
N ASP A 184 -19.12 -13.08 -0.06
CA ASP A 184 -17.94 -13.90 -0.29
C ASP A 184 -17.09 -14.06 0.97
N ALA A 185 -16.43 -15.21 1.08
CA ALA A 185 -15.42 -15.44 2.11
C ALA A 185 -14.13 -14.70 1.75
N TRP A 186 -13.88 -13.58 2.42
CA TRP A 186 -12.62 -12.84 2.32
C TRP A 186 -11.68 -13.18 3.48
N GLU A 187 -10.39 -13.24 3.20
CA GLU A 187 -9.35 -13.67 4.14
C GLU A 187 -8.22 -12.64 4.21
N ILE A 188 -7.79 -12.34 5.43
CA ILE A 188 -6.54 -11.60 5.66
C ILE A 188 -5.40 -12.49 5.18
N ASP A 189 -4.49 -11.94 4.38
CA ASP A 189 -3.40 -12.69 3.73
C ASP A 189 -3.91 -13.84 2.83
N GLY A 190 -5.08 -13.68 2.21
CA GLY A 190 -5.69 -14.64 1.30
C GLY A 190 -4.86 -14.93 0.03
N PRO A 191 -5.29 -15.89 -0.80
CA PRO A 191 -4.57 -16.27 -2.01
C PRO A 191 -4.65 -15.19 -3.12
N ALA A 192 -3.75 -15.28 -4.11
CA ALA A 192 -3.59 -14.23 -5.13
C ALA A 192 -4.83 -14.04 -6.03
N ASP A 193 -5.60 -15.10 -6.26
CA ASP A 193 -6.89 -15.06 -6.95
C ASP A 193 -7.94 -14.25 -6.16
N MET A 194 -7.96 -14.37 -4.83
CA MET A 194 -8.79 -13.53 -3.97
C MET A 194 -8.38 -12.06 -4.08
N TYR A 195 -7.08 -11.77 -4.07
CA TYR A 195 -6.61 -10.41 -4.33
C TYR A 195 -7.04 -9.90 -5.71
N GLY A 196 -6.95 -10.72 -6.76
CA GLY A 196 -7.45 -10.38 -8.10
C GLY A 196 -8.93 -10.05 -8.11
N ARG A 197 -9.77 -10.89 -7.49
CA ARG A 197 -11.22 -10.62 -7.36
C ARG A 197 -11.52 -9.30 -6.66
N TYR A 198 -10.73 -8.92 -5.66
CA TYR A 198 -10.87 -7.62 -5.01
C TYR A 198 -10.55 -6.47 -5.97
N LEU A 199 -9.50 -6.57 -6.78
CA LEU A 199 -9.17 -5.53 -7.76
C LEU A 199 -10.26 -5.37 -8.81
N ASP A 200 -10.79 -6.49 -9.33
CA ASP A 200 -11.88 -6.49 -10.30
C ASP A 200 -13.16 -5.86 -9.69
N LEU A 201 -13.51 -6.25 -8.47
CA LEU A 201 -14.68 -5.69 -7.77
C LEU A 201 -14.54 -4.17 -7.53
N ALA A 202 -13.34 -3.71 -7.14
CA ALA A 202 -13.10 -2.29 -6.94
C ALA A 202 -13.11 -1.51 -8.27
N ALA A 203 -12.66 -2.12 -9.37
CA ALA A 203 -12.73 -1.52 -10.70
C ALA A 203 -14.18 -1.41 -11.19
N ASP A 204 -14.99 -2.46 -11.00
CA ASP A 204 -16.42 -2.45 -11.33
C ASP A 204 -17.15 -1.35 -10.55
N TRP A 205 -16.94 -1.25 -9.23
CA TRP A 205 -17.57 -0.20 -8.41
C TRP A 205 -17.08 1.20 -8.77
N ALA A 206 -15.80 1.35 -9.11
CA ALA A 206 -15.27 2.63 -9.58
C ALA A 206 -15.93 3.06 -10.90
N HIS A 207 -16.16 2.11 -11.81
CA HIS A 207 -16.89 2.34 -13.06
C HIS A 207 -18.34 2.77 -12.79
N ASP A 208 -19.06 2.00 -11.97
CA ASP A 208 -20.47 2.28 -11.61
C ASP A 208 -20.65 3.66 -10.96
N PHE A 209 -19.67 4.12 -10.18
CA PHE A 209 -19.72 5.42 -9.48
C PHE A 209 -18.94 6.54 -10.16
N ASN A 210 -18.43 6.31 -11.39
CA ASN A 210 -17.65 7.28 -12.16
C ASN A 210 -16.48 7.89 -11.35
N THR A 211 -15.67 7.03 -10.73
CA THR A 211 -14.51 7.41 -9.90
C THR A 211 -13.32 6.49 -10.18
N THR A 212 -12.28 6.54 -9.35
CA THR A 212 -11.08 5.69 -9.48
C THR A 212 -11.06 4.53 -8.48
N PRO A 213 -10.41 3.39 -8.80
CA PRO A 213 -10.39 2.23 -7.91
C PRO A 213 -9.79 2.50 -6.51
N ASP A 214 -8.88 3.46 -6.36
CA ASP A 214 -8.33 3.86 -5.06
C ASP A 214 -9.27 4.73 -4.21
N VAL A 215 -10.26 5.38 -4.81
CA VAL A 215 -11.37 5.99 -4.06
C VAL A 215 -12.24 4.90 -3.43
N ILE A 216 -12.48 3.80 -4.15
CA ILE A 216 -13.20 2.64 -3.64
C ILE A 216 -12.43 1.95 -2.51
N GLU A 217 -11.13 1.69 -2.69
CA GLU A 217 -10.27 1.15 -1.63
C GLU A 217 -10.36 1.99 -0.36
N ARG A 218 -10.26 3.32 -0.49
CA ARG A 218 -10.26 4.20 0.67
C ARG A 218 -11.64 4.27 1.33
N ALA A 219 -12.71 4.21 0.55
CA ALA A 219 -14.07 4.10 1.06
C ALA A 219 -14.22 2.81 1.88
N LEU A 220 -13.71 1.67 1.38
CA LEU A 220 -13.68 0.41 2.13
C LEU A 220 -12.89 0.54 3.43
N PHE A 221 -11.67 1.09 3.39
CA PHE A 221 -10.83 1.26 4.58
C PHE A 221 -11.52 2.02 5.74
N GLY A 222 -12.45 2.93 5.44
CA GLY A 222 -13.19 3.72 6.42
C GLY A 222 -14.40 3.04 7.08
N ARG A 223 -14.70 1.77 6.77
CA ARG A 223 -15.95 1.08 7.13
C ARG A 223 -15.75 -0.07 8.11
#